data_AF-A0A350QP14-F1
#
_entry.id   AF-A0A350QP14-F1
#
_cell.length_a   1.000
_cell.length_b   1.000
_cell.length_c   1.000
_cell.angle_alpha   90.00
_cell.angle_beta   90.00
_cell.angle_gamma   90.00
#
_symmetry.space_group_name_H-M   'P 1'
#
loop_
_entity.id
_entity.type
_entity.pdbx_description
1 polymer ?
#
loop_
_entity_poly.entity_id
_entity_poly.type
_entity_poly.pdbx_seq_one_letter_code
_entity_poly.pdbx_strand_id
1 'polypeptide(L)' 'RVSGSDAQTGPEIGALLDADLSMTIGESTGLLPEECDLAIHSAAGPPDHPELL' A
#
# COMPACT_ATOMS: atom_id res chain seq x y z
N ARG A 1 -13.19 0.68 3.38
CA ARG A 1 -12.06 1.56 3.80
C ARG A 1 -10.96 1.38 2.77
N VAL A 2 -10.14 2.40 2.49
CA VAL A 2 -9.04 2.29 1.52
C VAL A 2 -7.73 2.63 2.23
N SER A 3 -6.74 1.77 2.04
CA SER A 3 -5.37 1.95 2.54
C SER A 3 -4.38 1.55 1.45
N GLY A 4 -3.17 2.09 1.52
CA GLY A 4 -2.10 1.77 0.59
C GLY A 4 -0.74 1.68 1.25
N SER A 5 0.17 0.99 0.57
CA SER A 5 1.59 0.91 0.91
C SER A 5 2.41 1.36 -0.31
N ASP A 6 3.55 1.99 -0.05
CA ASP A 6 4.56 2.24 -1.08
C ASP A 6 5.96 2.19 -0.47
N ALA A 7 6.96 1.82 -1.27
CA ALA A 7 8.35 1.78 -0.85
C ALA A 7 8.93 3.19 -0.61
N GLN A 8 8.37 4.21 -1.27
CA GLN A 8 8.93 5.57 -1.25
C GLN A 8 7.84 6.62 -1.00
N THR A 9 8.27 7.75 -0.45
CA THR A 9 7.40 8.93 -0.37
C THR A 9 7.42 9.69 -1.69
N GLY A 10 6.28 10.28 -2.05
CA GLY A 10 6.09 11.07 -3.26
C GLY A 10 4.96 12.09 -3.08
N PRO A 11 4.87 13.10 -3.98
CA PRO A 11 3.80 14.10 -3.93
C PRO A 11 2.39 13.48 -3.98
N GLU A 12 2.25 12.33 -4.66
CA GLU A 12 1.04 11.52 -4.70
C GLU A 12 0.63 11.01 -3.32
N ILE A 13 1.58 10.60 -2.47
CA ILE A 13 1.28 10.10 -1.13
C ILE A 13 0.71 11.21 -0.25
N GLY A 14 1.22 12.44 -0.38
CA GLY A 14 0.68 13.61 0.32
C GLY A 14 -0.78 13.87 -0.03
N ALA A 15 -1.14 13.82 -1.32
CA ALA A 15 -2.53 13.98 -1.76
C ALA A 15 -3.46 12.88 -1.23
N LEU A 16 -2.96 11.64 -1.09
CA LEU A 16 -3.74 10.53 -0.52
C LEU A 16 -3.97 10.72 0.99
N LEU A 17 -2.95 11.16 1.74
CA LEU A 17 -3.09 11.47 3.16
C LEU A 17 -4.07 12.63 3.40
N ASP A 18 -4.01 13.68 2.57
CA ASP A 18 -4.94 14.82 2.63
C ASP A 18 -6.40 14.40 2.33
N ALA A 19 -6.58 13.30 1.58
CA ALA A 19 -7.87 12.68 1.30
C ALA A 19 -8.32 11.68 2.40
N ASP A 20 -7.66 11.68 3.55
CA ASP A 20 -7.94 10.81 4.71
C ASP A 20 -7.74 9.31 4.43
N LEU A 21 -6.83 8.99 3.50
CA LEU A 21 -6.40 7.61 3.25
C LEU A 21 -5.26 7.23 4.19
N SER A 22 -5.29 5.99 4.68
CA SER A 22 -4.21 5.45 5.49
C SER A 22 -3.09 4.92 4.60
N MET A 23 -1.90 5.53 4.68
CA MET A 23 -0.72 5.15 3.89
C MET A 23 0.40 4.65 4.79
N THR A 24 1.05 3.55 4.39
CA THR A 24 2.30 3.07 5.00
C THR A 24 3.43 3.27 4.00
N ILE A 25 4.51 3.94 4.41
CA ILE A 25 5.65 4.23 3.52
C ILE A 25 6.90 3.54 4.06
N GLY A 26 7.65 2.88 3.18
CA GLY A 26 8.93 2.26 3.50
C GLY A 26 8.93 0.76 3.23
N GLU A 27 9.65 -0.01 4.05
CA GLU A 27 9.68 -1.47 3.88
C GLU A 27 8.30 -2.09 4.13
N SER A 28 7.90 -2.98 3.22
CA SER A 28 6.70 -3.80 3.35
C SER A 28 6.75 -4.60 4.64
N THR A 29 5.65 -4.59 5.39
CA THR A 29 5.49 -5.43 6.59
C THR A 29 5.15 -6.88 6.23
N GLY A 30 4.89 -7.15 4.95
CA GLY A 30 4.45 -8.45 4.45
C GLY A 30 3.09 -8.90 4.95
N LEU A 31 2.28 -7.97 5.48
CA LEU A 31 0.95 -8.27 6.00
C LEU A 31 -0.04 -7.24 5.45
N LEU A 32 -1.11 -7.74 4.84
CA LEU A 32 -2.28 -6.91 4.56
C LEU A 32 -3.04 -6.63 5.88
N PRO A 33 -3.75 -5.50 5.97
CA PRO A 33 -4.69 -5.28 7.07
C PRO A 33 -5.70 -6.43 7.18
N GLU A 34 -6.04 -6.85 8.40
CA GLU A 34 -6.98 -7.98 8.63
C GLU A 34 -8.36 -7.77 7.96
N GLU A 35 -8.75 -6.51 7.76
CA GLU A 35 -10.01 -6.10 7.13
C GLU A 35 -9.89 -5.90 5.60
N CYS A 36 -8.82 -6.39 4.96
CA CYS A 36 -8.62 -6.25 3.52
C CYS A 36 -9.45 -7.28 2.73
N ASP A 37 -10.53 -6.83 2.11
CA ASP A 37 -11.37 -7.66 1.22
C ASP A 37 -10.78 -7.81 -0.19
N LEU A 38 -9.96 -6.84 -0.63
CA LEU A 38 -9.42 -6.76 -1.98
C LEU A 38 -8.08 -6.00 -1.99
N ALA A 39 -7.06 -6.62 -2.58
CA ALA A 39 -5.78 -5.98 -2.87
C ALA A 39 -5.67 -5.60 -4.36
N ILE A 40 -5.18 -4.40 -4.64
CA ILE A 40 -4.80 -3.93 -5.98
C ILE A 40 -3.31 -3.63 -5.93
N HIS A 41 -2.54 -4.22 -6.83
CA HIS A 41 -1.10 -3.97 -6.94
C HIS A 41 -0.73 -3.51 -8.35
N SER A 42 0.37 -2.76 -8.45
CA SER A 42 0.91 -2.36 -9.75
C SER A 42 1.57 -3.56 -10.44
N ALA A 43 1.66 -3.49 -11.78
CA ALA A 43 2.40 -4.49 -12.56
C ALA A 43 3.92 -4.47 -12.31
N ALA A 44 4.43 -3.43 -11.64
CA ALA A 44 5.83 -3.31 -11.26
C ALA A 44 6.18 -4.10 -9.99
N GLY A 45 5.18 -4.42 -9.16
CA GLY A 45 5.35 -5.28 -7.99
C GLY A 45 5.63 -6.72 -8.43
N PRO A 46 6.64 -7.39 -7.86
CA PRO A 46 6.92 -8.77 -8.20
C PRO A 46 5.81 -9.69 -7.65
N PRO A 47 5.52 -10.83 -8.30
CA PRO A 47 4.42 -11.70 -7.90
C PRO A 47 4.63 -12.39 -6.54
N ASP A 48 5.87 -12.41 -6.04
CA ASP A 48 6.27 -12.90 -4.72
C ASP A 48 6.42 -11.79 -3.68
N HIS A 49 5.85 -10.60 -3.94
CA HIS A 49 5.89 -9.51 -2.99
C HIS A 49 5.23 -9.93 -1.65
N PRO A 50 5.84 -9.65 -0.49
CA PRO A 50 5.37 -10.14 0.80
C PRO A 50 3.90 -9.84 1.12
N GLU A 51 3.38 -8.68 0.69
CA GLU A 51 1.96 -8.29 0.86
C GLU A 51 0.97 -9.00 -0.09
N LEU A 52 1.45 -9.80 -1.03
CA LEU A 52 0.61 -10.54 -1.99
C LEU A 52 0.51 -12.05 -1.67
N LEU A 53 1.16 -12.51 -0.61
CA LEU A 53 1.24 -13.91 -0.16
C LEU A 53 0.41 -14.13 1.11
#